data_AF-A0A2P5KUZ2-F1
#
_entry.id   AF-A0A2P5KUZ2-F1
#
_cell.length_a   1.000
_cell.length_b   1.000
_cell.length_c   1.000
_cell.angle_alpha   90.00
_cell.angle_beta   90.00
_cell.angle_gamma   90.00
#
_symmetry.space_group_name_H-M   'P 1'
#
loop_
_entity.id
_entity.type
_entity.pdbx_description
1 polymer ?
#
loop_
_entity_poly.entity_id
_entity_poly.type
_entity_poly.pdbx_seq_one_letter_code
_entity_poly.pdbx_strand_id
1 'polypeptide(L)'
;MVTRDSARCAIYRDAPEWNHRRTAAIGQFACASAAEGVALLDDVAAKLAREGFEAVIGPMDGDTWHAYRVVAESDLSPPFLLEPISGPHDLAAFRGAGFAAISSYVSARAKLEDAIVAPRPRCRVSLSRLGTAATRTR
;
A
#
# COMPACT_ATOMS: atom_id res chain seq x y z
N MET A 1 -2.07 -12.17 -16.92
CA MET A 1 -3.23 -11.63 -16.17
C MET A 1 -3.99 -12.79 -15.57
N VAL A 2 -4.33 -12.73 -14.29
CA VAL A 2 -5.20 -13.68 -13.58
C VAL A 2 -6.52 -12.96 -13.30
N THR A 3 -7.63 -13.66 -13.48
CA THR A 3 -8.98 -13.11 -13.33
C THR A 3 -9.84 -14.05 -12.51
N ARG A 4 -10.69 -13.49 -11.64
CA ARG A 4 -11.71 -14.21 -10.88
C ARG A 4 -12.91 -13.26 -10.71
N ASP A 5 -14.10 -13.68 -11.14
CA ASP A 5 -15.29 -12.84 -11.13
C ASP A 5 -15.02 -11.46 -11.79
N SER A 6 -15.24 -10.35 -11.08
CA SER A 6 -14.88 -9.00 -11.56
C SER A 6 -13.44 -8.58 -11.22
N ALA A 7 -12.73 -9.38 -10.43
CA ALA A 7 -11.38 -9.07 -9.97
C ALA A 7 -10.31 -9.53 -10.97
N ARG A 8 -9.24 -8.75 -11.09
CA ARG A 8 -8.08 -9.09 -11.94
C ARG A 8 -6.77 -8.62 -11.32
N CYS A 9 -5.69 -9.29 -11.67
CA CYS A 9 -4.33 -8.82 -11.38
C CYS A 9 -3.26 -9.45 -12.30
N ALA A 10 -2.13 -8.77 -12.42
CA ALA A 10 -0.91 -9.31 -13.00
C ALA A 10 0.00 -9.89 -11.90
N ILE A 11 0.71 -10.97 -12.22
CA ILE A 11 1.73 -11.58 -11.34
C ILE A 11 3.09 -11.31 -11.97
N TYR A 12 3.97 -10.68 -11.21
CA TYR A 12 5.37 -10.44 -11.54
C TYR A 12 6.23 -11.35 -10.67
N ARG A 13 6.91 -12.32 -11.28
CA ARG A 13 7.75 -13.31 -10.58
C ARG A 13 9.16 -12.81 -10.31
N ASP A 14 9.57 -11.78 -11.07
CA ASP A 14 10.82 -11.06 -10.88
C ASP A 14 10.51 -9.85 -10.01
N ALA A 15 10.49 -10.07 -8.70
CA ALA A 15 10.20 -9.06 -7.69
C ALA A 15 11.34 -9.02 -6.67
N PRO A 16 11.60 -7.85 -6.05
CA PRO A 16 12.68 -7.72 -5.09
C PRO A 16 12.47 -8.66 -3.90
N GLU A 17 13.57 -9.17 -3.35
CA GLU A 17 13.52 -9.91 -2.09
C GLU A 17 13.08 -8.98 -0.95
N TRP A 18 12.30 -9.52 0.00
CA TRP A 18 11.84 -8.77 1.16
C TRP A 18 12.05 -9.58 2.43
N ASN A 19 12.82 -9.04 3.39
CA ASN A 19 13.20 -9.74 4.62
C ASN A 19 13.80 -11.14 4.35
N HIS A 20 14.72 -11.24 3.38
CA HIS A 20 15.35 -12.50 2.95
C HIS A 20 14.39 -13.57 2.43
N ARG A 21 13.15 -13.19 2.06
CA ARG A 21 12.18 -14.09 1.46
C ARG A 21 12.13 -13.86 -0.04
N ARG A 22 12.05 -14.96 -0.79
CA ARG A 22 11.78 -14.92 -2.22
C ARG A 22 10.34 -14.46 -2.44
N THR A 23 10.15 -13.31 -3.07
CA THR A 23 8.83 -12.72 -3.28
C THR A 23 8.40 -12.70 -4.73
N ALA A 24 7.08 -12.65 -4.93
CA ALA A 24 6.48 -12.21 -6.18
C ALA A 24 5.68 -10.94 -5.93
N ALA A 25 5.50 -10.13 -6.96
CA ALA A 25 4.70 -8.93 -6.93
C ALA A 25 3.35 -9.13 -7.61
N ILE A 26 2.31 -8.49 -7.07
CA ILE A 26 1.02 -8.33 -7.72
C ILE A 26 0.93 -6.90 -8.24
N GLY A 27 0.50 -6.71 -9.48
CA GLY A 27 0.19 -5.39 -10.03
C GLY A 27 -1.10 -5.42 -10.85
N GLN A 28 -1.47 -4.30 -11.44
CA GLN A 28 -2.66 -4.12 -12.29
C GLN A 28 -3.92 -4.66 -11.61
N PHE A 29 -3.96 -4.53 -10.28
CA PHE A 29 -5.02 -5.04 -9.45
C PHE A 29 -6.25 -4.15 -9.58
N ALA A 30 -7.42 -4.77 -9.74
CA ALA A 30 -8.69 -4.10 -9.66
C ALA A 30 -9.78 -5.10 -9.27
N CYS A 31 -10.78 -4.64 -8.53
CA CYS A 31 -11.94 -5.44 -8.14
C CYS A 31 -13.21 -4.58 -8.05
N ALA A 32 -14.38 -5.14 -8.33
CA ALA A 32 -15.66 -4.44 -8.11
C ALA A 32 -16.19 -4.58 -6.68
N SER A 33 -15.63 -5.51 -5.88
CA SER A 33 -15.95 -5.66 -4.46
C SER A 33 -14.74 -6.15 -3.67
N ALA A 34 -14.68 -5.80 -2.39
CA ALA A 34 -13.58 -6.23 -1.52
C ALA A 34 -13.51 -7.76 -1.38
N ALA A 35 -14.67 -8.43 -1.31
CA ALA A 35 -14.74 -9.89 -1.17
C ALA A 35 -14.19 -10.63 -2.39
N GLU A 36 -14.52 -10.18 -3.60
CA GLU A 36 -13.95 -10.73 -4.84
C GLU A 36 -12.44 -10.46 -4.94
N GLY A 37 -12.01 -9.26 -4.51
CA GLY A 37 -10.60 -8.92 -4.41
C GLY A 37 -9.83 -9.85 -3.47
N VAL A 38 -10.35 -10.11 -2.27
CA VAL A 38 -9.76 -11.07 -1.31
C VAL A 38 -9.65 -12.46 -1.93
N ALA A 39 -10.74 -12.97 -2.52
CA ALA A 39 -10.76 -14.31 -3.11
C ALA A 39 -9.71 -14.47 -4.23
N LEU A 40 -9.53 -13.43 -5.07
CA LEU A 40 -8.48 -13.43 -6.08
C LEU A 40 -7.07 -13.43 -5.46
N LEU A 41 -6.84 -12.58 -4.44
CA LEU A 41 -5.53 -12.48 -3.79
C LEU A 41 -5.15 -13.78 -3.08
N ASP A 42 -6.10 -14.45 -2.44
CA ASP A 42 -5.90 -15.76 -1.78
C ASP A 42 -5.53 -16.85 -2.79
N ASP A 43 -6.24 -16.93 -3.93
CA ASP A 43 -5.91 -17.87 -5.01
C ASP A 43 -4.50 -17.65 -5.56
N VAL A 44 -4.13 -16.38 -5.74
CA VAL A 44 -2.82 -15.98 -6.26
C VAL A 44 -1.73 -16.32 -5.25
N ALA A 45 -1.94 -16.04 -3.96
CA ALA A 45 -1.01 -16.40 -2.90
C ALA A 45 -0.83 -17.92 -2.82
N ALA A 46 -1.91 -18.71 -2.86
CA ALA A 46 -1.86 -20.17 -2.86
C ALA A 46 -1.16 -20.74 -4.10
N LYS A 47 -1.32 -20.10 -5.26
CA LYS A 47 -0.57 -20.44 -6.48
C LYS A 47 0.92 -20.18 -6.30
N LEU A 48 1.29 -18.98 -5.84
CA LEU A 48 2.69 -18.57 -5.66
C LEU A 48 3.41 -19.39 -4.59
N ALA A 49 2.72 -19.76 -3.51
CA ALA A 49 3.26 -20.66 -2.50
C ALA A 49 3.64 -22.03 -3.09
N ARG A 50 2.82 -22.60 -3.98
CA ARG A 50 3.14 -23.85 -4.70
C ARG A 50 4.32 -23.71 -5.68
N GLU A 51 4.60 -22.48 -6.14
CA GLU A 51 5.75 -22.14 -6.98
C GLU A 51 7.01 -21.81 -6.14
N GLY A 52 6.96 -21.99 -4.81
CA GLY A 52 8.09 -21.76 -3.90
C GLY A 52 8.36 -20.27 -3.63
N PHE A 53 7.37 -19.40 -3.78
CA PHE A 53 7.45 -18.04 -3.25
C PHE A 53 7.00 -18.02 -1.79
N GLU A 54 7.69 -17.22 -0.99
CA GLU A 54 7.50 -17.18 0.47
C GLU A 54 6.69 -15.97 0.93
N ALA A 55 6.59 -14.94 0.07
CA ALA A 55 5.78 -13.76 0.31
C ALA A 55 5.29 -13.14 -1.00
N VAL A 56 4.25 -12.34 -0.89
CA VAL A 56 3.70 -11.55 -1.99
C VAL A 56 3.74 -10.09 -1.60
N ILE A 57 4.26 -9.24 -2.48
CA ILE A 57 4.29 -7.79 -2.31
C ILE A 57 3.37 -7.14 -3.33
N GLY A 58 2.78 -6.00 -3.00
CA GLY A 58 1.99 -5.27 -3.97
C GLY A 58 1.07 -4.20 -3.37
N PRO A 59 0.40 -3.44 -4.23
CA PRO A 59 0.51 -3.48 -5.69
C PRO A 59 1.89 -3.00 -6.15
N MET A 60 2.43 -3.56 -7.22
CA MET A 60 3.71 -3.16 -7.82
C MET A 60 3.68 -3.49 -9.31
N ASP A 61 3.53 -2.45 -10.13
CA ASP A 61 3.43 -2.56 -11.58
C ASP A 61 4.81 -2.59 -12.26
N GLY A 62 5.60 -3.60 -11.95
CA GLY A 62 6.88 -3.90 -12.62
C GLY A 62 8.04 -2.95 -12.29
N ASP A 63 7.82 -1.63 -12.21
CA ASP A 63 8.86 -0.64 -11.90
C ASP A 63 8.35 0.51 -11.00
N THR A 64 9.25 1.42 -10.62
CA THR A 64 8.94 2.58 -9.78
C THR A 64 8.17 3.69 -10.50
N TRP A 65 7.97 3.58 -11.82
CA TRP A 65 7.27 4.56 -12.64
C TRP A 65 5.77 4.28 -12.76
N HIS A 66 5.35 3.03 -12.53
CA HIS A 66 3.95 2.63 -12.55
C HIS A 66 3.35 2.55 -11.14
N ALA A 67 2.05 2.25 -11.05
CA ALA A 67 1.34 2.23 -9.78
C ALA A 67 1.90 1.12 -8.86
N TYR A 68 2.43 1.52 -7.71
CA TYR A 68 2.99 0.57 -6.73
C TYR A 68 2.49 0.81 -5.30
N ARG A 69 1.44 1.62 -5.12
CA ARG A 69 0.93 2.00 -3.80
C ARG A 69 -0.59 1.94 -3.80
N VAL A 70 -1.16 1.38 -2.72
CA VAL A 70 -2.58 1.54 -2.42
C VAL A 70 -2.79 2.84 -1.66
N VAL A 71 -3.78 3.62 -2.06
CA VAL A 71 -4.26 4.77 -1.28
C VAL A 71 -4.91 4.27 0.01
N ALA A 72 -4.24 4.51 1.14
CA ALA A 72 -4.73 4.08 2.45
C ALA A 72 -5.66 5.11 3.12
N GLU A 73 -5.45 6.39 2.82
CA GLU A 73 -6.18 7.54 3.37
C GLU A 73 -6.31 8.60 2.27
N SER A 74 -7.45 9.29 2.21
CA SER A 74 -7.71 10.39 1.29
C SER A 74 -8.71 11.36 1.92
N ASP A 75 -8.54 12.65 1.66
CA ASP A 75 -9.49 13.71 2.02
C ASP A 75 -10.58 13.93 0.95
N LEU A 76 -10.62 13.06 -0.07
CA LEU A 76 -11.52 13.11 -1.23
C LEU A 76 -11.30 14.31 -2.16
N SER A 77 -10.22 15.08 -1.98
CA SER A 77 -9.84 16.08 -2.97
C SER A 77 -9.40 15.41 -4.29
N PRO A 78 -9.58 16.07 -5.45
CA PRO A 78 -9.10 15.52 -6.71
C PRO A 78 -7.60 15.26 -6.64
N PRO A 79 -7.09 14.14 -7.22
CA PRO A 79 -5.68 13.85 -7.18
C PRO A 79 -4.85 14.90 -7.94
N PHE A 80 -3.62 15.16 -7.52
CA PHE A 80 -2.68 15.97 -8.29
C PHE A 80 -1.69 15.12 -9.10
N LEU A 81 -0.84 15.78 -9.88
CA LEU A 81 0.14 15.13 -10.76
C LEU A 81 0.99 14.11 -9.98
N LEU A 82 0.98 12.85 -10.45
CA LEU A 82 1.68 11.68 -9.87
C LEU A 82 1.13 11.16 -8.53
N GLU A 83 -0.01 11.67 -8.07
CA GLU A 83 -0.67 11.08 -6.90
C GLU A 83 -1.24 9.70 -7.27
N PRO A 84 -0.98 8.65 -6.46
CA PRO A 84 -1.53 7.33 -6.72
C PRO A 84 -3.06 7.36 -6.66
N ILE A 85 -3.70 6.63 -7.55
CA ILE A 85 -5.15 6.43 -7.57
C ILE A 85 -5.40 4.94 -7.39
N SER A 86 -6.25 4.58 -6.44
CA SER A 86 -6.68 3.19 -6.22
C SER A 86 -8.19 3.06 -6.43
N GLY A 87 -8.64 1.86 -6.75
CA GLY A 87 -10.06 1.53 -6.75
C GLY A 87 -10.67 1.62 -5.34
N PRO A 88 -11.99 1.85 -5.23
CA PRO A 88 -12.68 2.06 -3.96
C PRO A 88 -12.60 0.86 -3.01
N HIS A 89 -12.32 -0.34 -3.53
CA HIS A 89 -12.28 -1.58 -2.77
C HIS A 89 -10.87 -2.15 -2.58
N ASP A 90 -9.86 -1.56 -3.20
CA ASP A 90 -8.53 -2.14 -3.27
C ASP A 90 -7.91 -2.28 -1.89
N LEU A 91 -7.91 -1.21 -1.08
CA LEU A 91 -7.38 -1.24 0.28
C LEU A 91 -8.06 -2.30 1.16
N ALA A 92 -9.38 -2.42 1.05
CA ALA A 92 -10.15 -3.39 1.80
C ALA A 92 -9.83 -4.82 1.35
N ALA A 93 -9.65 -5.05 0.05
CA ALA A 93 -9.25 -6.33 -0.50
C ALA A 93 -7.85 -6.75 -0.03
N PHE A 94 -6.86 -5.86 -0.13
CA PHE A 94 -5.49 -6.13 0.35
C PHE A 94 -5.47 -6.45 1.85
N ARG A 95 -6.14 -5.63 2.68
CA ARG A 95 -6.23 -5.89 4.13
C ARG A 95 -6.96 -7.20 4.43
N GLY A 96 -8.05 -7.48 3.72
CA GLY A 96 -8.84 -8.70 3.90
C GLY A 96 -8.08 -9.98 3.55
N ALA A 97 -7.19 -9.90 2.56
CA ALA A 97 -6.28 -10.99 2.17
C ALA A 97 -5.01 -11.08 3.05
N GLY A 98 -4.94 -10.32 4.15
CA GLY A 98 -3.84 -10.38 5.10
C GLY A 98 -2.58 -9.59 4.70
N PHE A 99 -2.64 -8.70 3.70
CA PHE A 99 -1.51 -7.84 3.38
C PHE A 99 -1.30 -6.79 4.49
N ALA A 100 -0.03 -6.55 4.83
CA ALA A 100 0.40 -5.52 5.75
C ALA A 100 1.25 -4.47 5.02
N ALA A 101 1.17 -3.22 5.49
CA ALA A 101 1.97 -2.14 4.93
C ALA A 101 3.46 -2.36 5.20
N ILE A 102 4.27 -2.39 4.15
CA ILE A 102 5.74 -2.49 4.22
C ILE A 102 6.43 -1.11 4.19
N SER A 103 5.73 -0.08 3.67
CA SER A 103 6.20 1.31 3.62
C SER A 103 5.00 2.26 3.52
N SER A 104 5.08 3.45 4.10
CA SER A 104 4.07 4.49 4.00
C SER A 104 4.63 5.77 3.40
N TYR A 105 3.79 6.46 2.63
CA TYR A 105 4.14 7.71 1.96
C TYR A 105 2.96 8.68 2.06
N VAL A 106 3.28 9.98 2.07
CA VAL A 106 2.29 11.05 2.13
C VAL A 106 2.48 11.96 0.93
N SER A 107 1.36 12.22 0.25
CA SER A 107 1.21 13.25 -0.77
C SER A 107 0.45 14.42 -0.13
N ALA A 108 0.99 15.64 -0.21
CA ALA A 108 0.34 16.81 0.37
C ALA A 108 0.55 18.05 -0.52
N ARG A 109 -0.48 18.88 -0.63
CA ARG A 109 -0.37 20.24 -1.16
C ARG A 109 -0.03 21.17 -0.02
N ALA A 110 1.00 21.99 -0.19
CA ALA A 110 1.39 23.02 0.75
C ALA A 110 1.54 24.35 0.02
N LYS A 111 1.31 25.46 0.73
CA LYS A 111 1.72 26.77 0.20
C LYS A 111 3.24 26.80 0.08
N LEU A 112 3.74 27.50 -0.92
CA LEU A 112 5.18 27.53 -1.18
C LEU A 112 5.93 28.15 0.01
N GLU A 113 5.38 29.21 0.60
CA GLU A 113 5.92 29.84 1.81
C GLU A 113 6.02 28.87 2.99
N ASP A 114 5.03 27.98 3.16
CA ASP A 114 5.00 26.98 4.24
C ASP A 114 5.93 25.79 3.94
N ALA A 115 6.19 25.49 2.67
CA ALA A 115 7.04 24.38 2.23
C ALA A 115 8.54 24.72 2.27
N ILE A 116 8.90 25.99 2.09
CA ILE A 116 10.30 26.45 2.12
C ILE A 116 10.78 26.71 3.55
N VAL A 117 9.88 27.02 4.49
CA VAL A 117 10.22 27.09 5.90
C VAL A 117 10.26 25.66 6.44
N ALA A 118 11.48 25.15 6.68
CA ALA A 118 11.71 23.79 7.13
C ALA A 118 10.70 23.34 8.20
N PRO A 119 9.81 22.37 7.91
CA PRO A 119 8.97 21.82 8.96
C PRO A 119 9.90 21.13 9.96
N ARG A 120 9.84 21.52 11.24
CA ARG A 120 10.44 20.70 12.31
C ARG A 120 9.88 19.28 12.13
N PRO A 121 10.72 18.23 12.03
CA PRO A 121 10.21 16.89 11.88
C PRO A 121 9.24 16.63 13.04
N ARG A 122 7.96 16.39 12.73
CA ARG A 122 6.97 15.92 13.72
C ARG A 122 7.22 14.44 14.02
N CYS A 123 8.47 14.10 14.33
CA CYS A 123 8.79 12.83 14.94
C CYS A 123 8.68 13.05 16.46
N ARG A 124 7.46 13.05 16.99
CA ARG A 124 7.26 12.86 18.43
C ARG A 124 7.35 11.36 18.68
N VAL A 125 8.58 10.81 18.63
CA VAL A 125 8.83 9.53 19.29
C VAL A 125 8.59 9.79 20.76
N SER A 126 7.44 9.38 21.28
CA SER A 126 7.29 9.25 22.73
C SER A 126 8.24 8.14 23.15
N LEU A 127 9.44 8.51 23.63
CA LEU A 127 10.18 7.66 24.54
C LEU A 127 9.35 7.58 25.81
N SER A 128 8.44 6.62 25.90
CA SER A 128 7.84 6.23 27.17
C SER A 128 8.86 5.43 27.98
N ARG A 129 9.79 6.15 28.62
CA ARG A 129 10.15 5.79 29.99
C ARG A 129 9.15 6.50 30.90
N LEU A 130 8.60 5.74 31.84
CA LEU A 130 7.65 6.19 32.86
C LEU A 130 7.97 7.58 33.40
N GLY A 131 6.96 8.45 33.54
CA GLY A 131 7.07 9.65 34.37
C GLY A 131 6.28 10.87 33.89
N THR A 132 5.06 10.99 34.43
CA THR A 132 4.39 12.24 34.83
C THR A 132 3.82 13.17 33.75
N ALA A 133 2.63 13.69 34.07
CA ALA A 133 1.65 14.36 33.22
C ALA A 133 2.03 15.76 32.70
N ALA A 134 1.40 16.17 31.59
CA ALA A 134 0.82 17.51 31.38
C ALA A 134 0.09 17.62 30.01
N THR A 135 -0.81 18.60 29.92
CA THR A 135 -2.08 18.68 29.17
C THR A 135 -2.00 19.37 27.77
N ARG A 136 -2.97 19.06 26.89
CA ARG A 136 -3.70 19.79 25.79
C ARG A 136 -3.13 21.17 25.31
N THR A 137 -3.18 21.63 24.06
CA THR A 137 -4.35 21.88 23.16
C THR A 137 -3.94 22.50 21.80
N ARG A 138 -4.82 22.30 20.80
CA ARG A 138 -5.04 22.94 19.48
C ARG A 138 -4.01 22.71 18.37
#